data_AF-A0A7C1PRD3-F1
#
_entry.id   AF-A0A7C1PRD3-F1
#
_cell.length_a   1.000
_cell.length_b   1.000
_cell.length_c   1.000
_cell.angle_alpha   90.00
_cell.angle_beta   90.00
_cell.angle_gamma   90.00
#
_symmetry.space_group_name_H-M   'P 1'
#
loop_
_entity.id
_entity.type
_entity.pdbx_description
1 polymer ?
#
loop_
_entity_poly.entity_id
_entity_poly.type
_entity_poly.pdbx_seq_one_letter_code
_entity_poly.pdbx_strand_id
1 'polypeptide(L)'
;MGNIFKAYDIRGSYPDKLDESTAERIGAAFVHLLNARRIVVGRDMRLSSPALAKAFIRGAVESGEVVTDIGMTTTPMLYYAIIEGKFDGGAMVTASHLPGKFNGFKLCREEAIPLSGDHGLPALERLVKAKPSQQSEQKPAGSLQVNSI
;
A
#
# COMPACT_ATOMS: atom_id res chain seq x y z
N MET A 1 13.32 -8.08 11.01
CA MET A 1 12.92 -7.86 9.60
C MET A 1 14.18 -7.59 8.79
N GLY A 2 14.42 -8.34 7.70
CA GLY A 2 15.42 -7.89 6.71
C GLY A 2 14.97 -6.56 6.11
N ASN A 3 15.88 -5.67 5.72
CA ASN A 3 15.49 -4.36 5.20
C ASN A 3 14.76 -4.48 3.85
N ILE A 4 13.43 -4.43 3.88
CA ILE A 4 12.56 -4.42 2.69
C ILE A 4 12.35 -3.01 2.14
N PHE A 5 12.69 -1.96 2.88
CA PHE A 5 12.61 -0.57 2.42
C PHE A 5 13.86 -0.27 1.59
N LYS A 6 13.67 -0.07 0.29
CA LYS A 6 14.72 0.30 -0.66
C LYS A 6 14.67 1.81 -0.90
N ALA A 7 15.61 2.32 -1.69
CA ALA A 7 15.69 3.75 -1.97
C ALA A 7 14.41 4.32 -2.63
N TYR A 8 13.67 3.52 -3.42
CA TYR A 8 12.55 4.03 -4.21
C TYR A 8 11.21 3.31 -3.94
N ASP A 9 11.24 2.17 -3.24
CA ASP A 9 10.07 1.32 -3.05
C ASP A 9 10.31 0.27 -1.96
N ILE A 10 9.29 -0.56 -1.69
CA ILE A 10 9.37 -1.68 -0.76
C ILE A 10 9.53 -2.96 -1.57
N ARG A 11 10.54 -3.80 -1.26
CA ARG A 11 10.81 -5.09 -1.92
C ARG A 11 11.22 -6.17 -0.93
N GLY A 12 10.60 -7.34 -1.01
CA GLY A 12 10.95 -8.51 -0.21
C GLY A 12 10.60 -9.82 -0.91
N SER A 13 11.27 -10.91 -0.53
CA SER A 13 10.83 -12.26 -0.91
C SER A 13 9.57 -12.63 -0.13
N TYR A 14 8.61 -13.25 -0.82
CA TYR A 14 7.37 -13.74 -0.23
C TYR A 14 7.45 -15.25 0.00
N PRO A 15 7.04 -15.77 1.18
CA PRO A 15 6.54 -15.03 2.35
C PRO A 15 7.64 -14.56 3.32
N ASP A 16 8.90 -14.95 3.14
CA ASP A 16 9.93 -14.85 4.19
C ASP A 16 10.27 -13.43 4.69
N LYS A 17 10.32 -12.45 3.79
CA LYS A 17 10.70 -11.06 4.11
C LYS A 17 9.52 -10.12 3.99
N LEU A 18 8.56 -10.44 3.14
CA LEU A 18 7.32 -9.73 2.97
C LEU A 18 6.17 -10.74 2.97
N ASP A 19 5.24 -10.55 3.89
CA ASP A 19 4.05 -11.37 4.11
C ASP A 19 2.81 -10.47 4.31
N GLU A 20 1.65 -11.09 4.50
CA GLU A 20 0.38 -10.42 4.73
C GLU A 20 0.38 -9.55 5.99
N SER A 21 0.98 -10.04 7.09
CA SER A 21 1.08 -9.24 8.34
C SER A 21 1.90 -7.97 8.15
N THR A 22 2.98 -8.03 7.36
CA THR A 22 3.79 -6.87 7.01
C THR A 22 3.04 -5.95 6.04
N ALA A 23 2.36 -6.51 5.03
CA ALA A 23 1.55 -5.74 4.08
C ALA A 23 0.42 -4.95 4.76
N GLU A 24 -0.26 -5.56 5.73
CA GLU A 24 -1.31 -4.91 6.53
C GLU A 24 -0.77 -3.71 7.31
N ARG A 25 0.36 -3.89 8.01
CA ARG A 25 1.02 -2.78 8.71
C ARG A 25 1.47 -1.68 7.76
N ILE A 26 1.95 -2.02 6.56
CA ILE A 26 2.29 -1.03 5.53
C ILE A 26 1.04 -0.25 5.11
N GLY A 27 -0.10 -0.93 4.91
CA GLY A 27 -1.37 -0.28 4.56
C GLY A 27 -1.83 0.74 5.60
N ALA A 28 -1.87 0.33 6.88
CA ALA A 28 -2.23 1.21 7.99
C ALA A 28 -1.26 2.40 8.14
N ALA A 29 0.04 2.13 8.08
CA ALA A 29 1.07 3.17 8.17
C ALA A 29 1.01 4.15 6.99
N PHE A 30 0.68 3.68 5.80
CA PHE A 30 0.63 4.50 4.59
C PHE A 30 -0.50 5.53 4.66
N VAL A 31 -1.72 5.11 5.02
CA VAL A 31 -2.85 6.05 5.15
C VAL A 31 -2.64 7.04 6.30
N HIS A 32 -2.08 6.58 7.41
CA HIS A 32 -1.72 7.44 8.53
C HIS A 32 -0.67 8.48 8.14
N LEU A 33 0.40 8.07 7.42
CA LEU A 33 1.45 8.97 6.97
C LEU A 33 0.92 10.09 6.08
N LEU A 34 0.00 9.77 5.18
CA LEU A 34 -0.58 10.74 4.24
C LEU A 34 -1.72 11.55 4.84
N ASN A 35 -2.26 11.16 6.01
CA ASN A 35 -3.56 11.63 6.48
C ASN A 35 -4.62 11.53 5.37
N ALA A 36 -4.56 10.44 4.61
CA ALA A 36 -5.35 10.22 3.40
C ALA A 36 -6.78 9.81 3.77
N ARG A 37 -7.77 10.25 3.00
CA ARG A 37 -9.18 9.82 3.13
C ARG A 37 -9.59 8.78 2.11
N ARG A 38 -8.99 8.87 0.92
CA ARG A 38 -9.29 8.03 -0.23
C ARG A 38 -8.00 7.62 -0.92
N ILE A 39 -7.75 6.32 -0.99
CA ILE A 39 -6.63 5.77 -1.74
C ILE A 39 -7.07 4.78 -2.81
N VAL A 40 -6.23 4.59 -3.83
CA VAL A 40 -6.43 3.59 -4.88
C VAL A 40 -5.33 2.52 -4.81
N VAL A 41 -5.72 1.25 -4.93
CA VAL A 41 -4.80 0.10 -4.88
C VAL A 41 -4.92 -0.69 -6.17
N GLY A 42 -3.79 -1.01 -6.78
CA GLY A 42 -3.69 -1.88 -7.95
C GLY A 42 -2.59 -2.93 -7.76
N ARG A 43 -2.61 -3.98 -8.57
CA ARG A 43 -1.64 -5.07 -8.47
C ARG A 43 -1.21 -5.65 -9.81
N ASP A 44 -0.03 -6.24 -9.85
CA ASP A 44 0.45 -7.02 -11.00
C ASP A 44 -0.02 -8.49 -10.95
N MET A 45 0.44 -9.29 -11.92
CA MET A 45 0.05 -10.68 -12.14
C MET A 45 0.74 -11.71 -11.23
N ARG A 46 1.55 -11.31 -10.24
CA ARG A 46 2.25 -12.28 -9.38
C ARG A 46 1.27 -13.04 -8.50
N LEU A 47 1.55 -14.31 -8.26
CA LEU A 47 0.68 -15.19 -7.45
C LEU A 47 0.52 -14.68 -6.00
N SER A 48 1.52 -13.98 -5.45
CA SER A 48 1.46 -13.36 -4.12
C SER A 48 0.77 -12.00 -4.10
N SER A 49 0.59 -11.34 -5.24
CA SER A 49 0.04 -9.99 -5.31
C SER A 49 -1.40 -9.87 -4.78
N PRO A 50 -2.34 -10.81 -5.08
CA PRO A 50 -3.68 -10.77 -4.50
C PRO A 50 -3.70 -10.82 -2.96
N ALA A 51 -2.88 -11.68 -2.35
CA ALA A 51 -2.82 -11.83 -0.89
C ALA A 51 -2.25 -10.56 -0.22
N LEU A 52 -1.16 -10.04 -0.78
CA LEU A 52 -0.53 -8.81 -0.29
C LEU A 52 -1.42 -7.58 -0.49
N ALA A 53 -2.11 -7.45 -1.62
CA ALA A 53 -3.07 -6.38 -1.85
C ALA A 53 -4.21 -6.43 -0.85
N LYS A 54 -4.82 -7.61 -0.63
CA LYS A 54 -5.91 -7.78 0.34
C LYS A 54 -5.47 -7.39 1.76
N ALA A 55 -4.27 -7.81 2.17
CA ALA A 55 -3.74 -7.48 3.49
C ALA A 55 -3.44 -5.98 3.63
N PHE A 56 -2.82 -5.35 2.62
CA PHE A 56 -2.61 -3.90 2.60
C PHE A 56 -3.93 -3.14 2.70
N ILE A 57 -4.94 -3.53 1.91
CA ILE A 57 -6.27 -2.91 1.93
C ILE A 57 -6.90 -3.05 3.32
N ARG A 58 -6.79 -4.22 3.96
CA ARG A 58 -7.30 -4.43 5.33
C ARG A 58 -6.73 -3.40 6.31
N GLY A 59 -5.40 -3.25 6.35
CA GLY A 59 -4.76 -2.29 7.26
C GLY A 59 -5.14 -0.84 6.97
N ALA A 60 -5.30 -0.48 5.69
CA ALA A 60 -5.77 0.86 5.28
C ALA A 60 -7.22 1.13 5.73
N VAL A 61 -8.13 0.17 5.53
CA VAL A 61 -9.55 0.30 5.91
C VAL A 61 -9.72 0.34 7.43
N GLU A 62 -8.97 -0.47 8.19
CA GLU A 62 -9.01 -0.47 9.66
C GLU A 62 -8.55 0.86 10.27
N SER A 63 -7.81 1.68 9.50
CA SER A 63 -7.43 3.03 9.90
C SER A 63 -8.51 4.09 9.60
N GLY A 64 -9.66 3.68 9.06
CA GLY A 64 -10.83 4.54 8.82
C GLY A 64 -11.04 4.98 7.38
N GLU A 65 -10.23 4.50 6.44
CA GLU A 65 -10.16 5.09 5.10
C GLU A 65 -10.89 4.31 4.01
N VAL A 66 -11.28 5.04 2.95
CA VAL A 66 -11.95 4.47 1.78
C VAL A 66 -10.90 4.01 0.77
N VAL A 67 -10.95 2.73 0.42
CA VAL A 67 -10.02 2.13 -0.54
C VAL A 67 -10.75 1.71 -1.80
N THR A 68 -10.27 2.17 -2.95
CA THR A 68 -10.69 1.70 -4.28
C THR A 68 -9.69 0.67 -4.80
N ASP A 69 -10.08 -0.61 -4.86
CA ASP A 69 -9.28 -1.66 -5.52
C ASP A 69 -9.61 -1.67 -7.03
N ILE A 70 -8.63 -1.31 -7.86
CA ILE A 70 -8.75 -1.35 -9.33
C ILE A 70 -8.24 -2.66 -9.94
N GLY A 71 -7.97 -3.66 -9.10
CA GLY A 71 -7.67 -5.01 -9.56
C GLY A 71 -6.28 -5.14 -10.19
N MET A 72 -6.19 -6.07 -11.14
CA MET A 72 -4.97 -6.29 -11.91
C MET A 72 -4.80 -5.17 -12.94
N THR A 73 -3.69 -4.46 -12.88
CA THR A 73 -3.44 -3.29 -13.72
C THR A 73 -1.94 -3.08 -13.94
N THR A 74 -1.58 -2.01 -14.65
CA THR A 74 -0.19 -1.59 -14.84
C THR A 74 0.16 -0.45 -13.87
N THR A 75 1.45 -0.29 -13.55
CA THR A 75 1.90 0.85 -12.73
C THR A 75 1.49 2.21 -13.33
N PRO A 76 1.63 2.46 -14.65
CA PRO A 76 1.15 3.71 -15.24
C PRO A 76 -0.37 3.92 -15.08
N MET A 77 -1.17 2.86 -15.20
CA MET A 77 -2.63 2.97 -15.00
C MET A 77 -2.99 3.30 -13.55
N LEU A 78 -2.25 2.80 -12.56
CA LEU A 78 -2.42 3.24 -11.18
C LEU A 78 -2.14 4.75 -11.04
N TYR A 79 -1.03 5.23 -11.62
CA TYR A 79 -0.69 6.66 -11.55
C TYR A 79 -1.76 7.54 -12.20
N TYR A 80 -2.24 7.14 -13.38
CA TYR A 80 -3.38 7.78 -14.03
C TYR A 80 -4.60 7.81 -13.12
N ALA A 81 -4.96 6.67 -12.49
CA ALA A 81 -6.10 6.59 -11.59
C ALA A 81 -5.96 7.51 -10.37
N ILE A 82 -4.76 7.64 -9.78
CA ILE A 82 -4.50 8.58 -8.66
C ILE A 82 -4.85 10.01 -9.09
N ILE A 83 -4.32 10.44 -10.24
CA ILE A 83 -4.47 11.81 -10.74
C ILE A 83 -5.94 12.08 -11.12
N GLU A 84 -6.50 11.24 -11.99
CA GLU A 84 -7.85 11.43 -12.54
C GLU A 84 -8.92 11.32 -11.45
N GLY A 85 -8.78 10.32 -10.56
CA GLY A 85 -9.71 10.09 -9.47
C GLY A 85 -9.53 11.02 -8.26
N LYS A 86 -8.52 11.91 -8.32
CA LYS A 86 -8.13 12.83 -7.23
C LYS A 86 -7.98 12.11 -5.90
N PHE A 87 -7.29 10.97 -5.92
CA PHE A 87 -7.00 10.21 -4.71
C PHE A 87 -5.85 10.87 -3.94
N ASP A 88 -5.87 10.73 -2.61
CA ASP A 88 -4.82 11.25 -1.73
C ASP A 88 -3.53 10.42 -1.83
N GLY A 89 -3.60 9.26 -2.48
CA GLY A 89 -2.46 8.42 -2.80
C GLY A 89 -2.85 7.08 -3.41
N GLY A 90 -1.86 6.26 -3.72
CA GLY A 90 -2.09 4.91 -4.19
C GLY A 90 -0.91 3.97 -4.04
N ALA A 91 -1.23 2.68 -4.07
CA ALA A 91 -0.27 1.60 -3.90
C ALA A 91 -0.33 0.61 -5.07
N MET A 92 0.82 0.39 -5.72
CA MET A 92 0.99 -0.68 -6.70
C MET A 92 1.66 -1.88 -6.04
N VAL A 93 0.96 -3.00 -5.94
CA VAL A 93 1.54 -4.27 -5.51
C VAL A 93 2.26 -4.92 -6.68
N THR A 94 3.59 -4.91 -6.65
CA THR A 94 4.42 -5.44 -7.72
C THR A 94 5.86 -5.67 -7.26
N ALA A 95 6.59 -6.59 -7.89
CA ALA A 95 8.06 -6.67 -7.86
C ALA A 95 8.73 -6.18 -9.16
N SER A 96 7.96 -5.64 -10.11
CA SER A 96 8.40 -5.23 -11.44
C SER A 96 9.20 -6.35 -12.13
N HIS A 97 10.50 -6.17 -12.33
CA HIS A 97 11.38 -7.10 -13.02
C HIS A 97 12.07 -8.13 -12.11
N LEU A 98 11.86 -8.06 -10.78
CA LEU A 98 12.52 -9.00 -9.87
C LEU A 98 12.00 -10.43 -10.05
N PRO A 99 12.80 -11.46 -9.70
CA PRO A 99 12.40 -12.86 -9.82
C PRO A 99 11.04 -13.16 -9.15
N GLY A 100 10.38 -14.24 -9.59
CA GLY A 100 8.99 -14.55 -9.20
C GLY A 100 8.73 -14.64 -7.69
N LYS A 101 9.74 -15.04 -6.90
CA LYS A 101 9.66 -15.11 -5.43
C LYS A 101 9.61 -13.74 -4.73
N PHE A 102 9.90 -12.65 -5.42
CA PHE A 102 9.85 -11.31 -4.85
C PHE A 102 8.49 -10.65 -5.09
N ASN A 103 8.10 -9.77 -4.18
CA ASN A 103 7.02 -8.82 -4.34
C ASN A 103 7.33 -7.52 -3.59
N GLY A 104 6.39 -6.57 -3.60
CA GLY A 104 6.64 -5.25 -3.06
C GLY A 104 5.51 -4.25 -3.31
N PHE A 105 5.79 -3.01 -2.95
CA PHE A 105 4.88 -1.89 -3.09
C PHE A 105 5.62 -0.68 -3.69
N LYS A 106 5.04 -0.10 -4.73
CA LYS A 106 5.33 1.30 -5.11
C LYS A 106 4.23 2.16 -4.52
N LEU A 107 4.60 3.20 -3.77
CA LEU A 107 3.66 4.05 -3.05
C LEU A 107 3.77 5.48 -3.56
N CYS A 108 2.63 6.11 -3.82
CA CYS A 108 2.55 7.51 -4.24
C CYS A 108 1.54 8.25 -3.38
N ARG A 109 1.79 9.53 -3.13
CA ARG A 109 0.80 10.47 -2.58
C ARG A 109 -0.03 11.09 -3.70
N GLU A 110 -0.74 12.18 -3.41
CA GLU A 110 -1.51 12.96 -4.38
C GLU A 110 -0.67 13.29 -5.63
N GLU A 111 -1.37 13.49 -6.77
CA GLU A 111 -0.73 13.78 -8.07
C GLU A 111 0.25 12.70 -8.55
N ALA A 112 0.13 11.48 -8.00
CA ALA A 112 1.01 10.34 -8.24
C ALA A 112 2.49 10.61 -7.88
N ILE A 113 2.76 11.54 -6.97
CA ILE A 113 4.13 11.85 -6.52
C ILE A 113 4.68 10.65 -5.71
N PRO A 114 5.81 10.04 -6.09
CA PRO A 114 6.31 8.84 -5.43
C PRO A 114 6.85 9.14 -4.03
N LEU A 115 6.55 8.23 -3.08
CA LEU A 115 7.29 8.16 -1.83
C LEU A 115 8.64 7.48 -2.12
N SER A 116 9.72 8.25 -2.04
CA SER A 116 11.06 7.80 -2.42
C SER A 116 12.16 8.55 -1.65
N GLY A 117 13.32 7.92 -1.46
CA GLY A 117 14.46 8.50 -0.75
C GLY A 117 14.05 9.03 0.62
N ASP A 118 14.41 10.28 0.90
CA ASP A 118 14.03 10.97 2.14
C ASP A 118 12.58 11.47 2.15
N HIS A 119 11.87 11.37 1.02
CA HIS A 119 10.49 11.79 0.86
C HIS A 119 9.52 10.67 1.26
N GLY A 120 9.33 10.51 2.57
CA GLY A 120 8.25 9.72 3.16
C GLY A 120 8.57 8.26 3.47
N LEU A 121 9.45 7.58 2.72
CA LEU A 121 9.78 6.17 3.00
C LEU A 121 10.41 5.94 4.39
N PRO A 122 11.34 6.77 4.90
CA PRO A 122 11.87 6.61 6.26
C PRO A 122 10.84 6.88 7.35
N ALA A 123 9.85 7.75 7.09
CA ALA A 123 8.73 7.97 8.00
C ALA A 123 7.79 6.76 8.01
N LEU A 124 7.47 6.23 6.83
CA LEU A 124 6.67 5.02 6.68
C LEU A 124 7.32 3.83 7.39
N GLU A 125 8.63 3.61 7.21
CA GLU A 125 9.36 2.52 7.86
C GLU A 125 9.28 2.62 9.39
N ARG A 126 9.40 3.84 9.95
CA ARG A 126 9.24 4.08 11.39
C ARG A 126 7.84 3.72 11.87
N LEU A 127 6.80 4.12 11.14
CA LEU A 127 5.40 3.80 11.46
C LEU A 127 5.14 2.29 11.42
N VAL A 128 5.63 1.59 10.39
CA VAL A 128 5.49 0.12 10.25
C VAL A 128 6.19 -0.64 11.38
N LYS A 129 7.29 -0.10 11.91
CA LYS A 129 8.06 -0.69 13.01
C LYS A 129 7.52 -0.32 14.40
N ALA A 130 6.73 0.73 14.52
CA ALA A 130 6.15 1.13 15.79
C ALA A 130 5.17 0.05 16.29
N LYS A 131 5.16 -0.21 17.61
CA LYS A 131 4.13 -1.07 18.21
C LYS A 131 2.78 -0.37 18.05
N PRO A 132 1.68 -1.10 17.74
CA PRO A 132 0.35 -0.50 17.72
C PRO A 132 0.09 0.15 19.08
N SER A 133 -0.05 1.46 19.10
CA SER A 133 -0.54 2.18 20.28
C SER A 133 -1.98 1.73 20.52
N GLN A 134 -2.26 1.19 21.71
CA GLN A 134 -3.63 0.99 22.18
C GLN A 134 -4.29 2.36 22.33
N GLN A 135 -4.88 2.91 21.26
CA GLN A 135 -5.69 4.11 21.35
C GLN A 135 -6.98 3.99 20.53
N SER A 136 -8.05 3.92 21.32
CA SER A 136 -9.47 4.21 21.10
C SER A 136 -10.24 3.43 20.04
N GLU A 137 -11.03 2.47 20.55
CA GLU A 137 -12.39 2.23 20.12
C GLU A 137 -13.12 3.59 19.91
N GLN A 138 -13.36 3.97 18.66
CA GLN A 138 -14.57 4.65 18.17
C GLN A 138 -14.37 5.16 16.73
N LYS A 139 -15.04 4.52 15.74
CA LYS A 139 -15.85 5.09 14.63
C LYS A 139 -15.90 4.19 13.38
N PRO A 140 -16.89 4.37 12.49
CA PRO A 140 -17.62 3.29 11.82
C PRO A 140 -16.80 2.65 10.72
N ALA A 141 -17.13 1.38 10.43
CA ALA A 141 -16.50 0.59 9.38
C ALA A 141 -16.48 1.35 8.04
N GLY A 142 -15.28 1.67 7.56
CA GLY A 142 -15.07 2.09 6.18
C GLY A 142 -15.60 1.02 5.22
N SER A 143 -16.27 1.45 4.15
CA SER A 143 -16.85 0.55 3.16
C SER A 143 -15.86 0.28 2.02
N LEU A 144 -15.71 -1.00 1.67
CA LEU A 144 -15.01 -1.40 0.45
C LEU A 144 -15.93 -1.07 -0.74
N GLN A 145 -15.55 -0.14 -1.61
CA GLN A 145 -16.22 0.05 -2.90
C GLN A 145 -15.49 -0.76 -3.97
N VAL A 146 -16.10 -1.85 -4.39
CA VAL A 146 -15.67 -2.62 -5.57
C VAL A 146 -16.37 -2.02 -6.77
N ASN A 147 -15.67 -1.22 -7.57
CA ASN A 147 -16.18 -0.77 -8.85
C ASN A 147 -15.64 -1.71 -9.94
N SER A 148 -16.52 -2.53 -10.50
CA SER A 148 -16.27 -3.22 -11.76
C SER A 148 -16.32 -2.19 -12.88
N ILE A 149 -15.24 -2.08 -13.65
CA ILE A 149 -15.21 -1.33 -14.92
C ILE A 149 -15.84 -2.20 -16.01
#